data_AF-A0AAW2U6D7-F1
#
_entry.id   AF-A0AAW2U6D7-F1
#
_cell.length_a   1.000
_cell.length_b   1.000
_cell.length_c   1.000
_cell.angle_alpha   90.00
_cell.angle_beta   90.00
_cell.angle_gamma   90.00
#
_symmetry.space_group_name_H-M   'P 1'
#
loop_
_entity.id
_entity.type
_entity.pdbx_description
1 polymer ?
#
loop_
_entity_poly.entity_id
_entity_poly.type
_entity_poly.pdbx_seq_one_letter_code
_entity_poly.pdbx_strand_id
1 'polypeptide(L)'
;MKETKGGTRTDRFSKSPSADSGPLVLDIDDFKVMPQTLVCKTSHDIFGFVYLLDHLSDIDACLKIDGKLYDLKKEVAAQDSKHRKTLAEVTEKGVDGLFESFARLDSRISSVGQTAAKIGDHLQSADAQRETASQTIDLIKYLMEFNSSPGDLMELSPLFSDDSRVAEAASIAQKLRSFAEDDIGRQGITSSVVGNATASRGLEVAVANLQEYCNVQQGYQCYATLCGLRPMFDLEVMNADARLVLGDPGSQPSPSNVARGLSSLYKEITGLNENDSIDMMKVSGFGIFP
;
A
#
# COMPACT_ATOMS: atom_id res chain seq x y z
N MET A 1 -17.16 44.73 1.80
CA MET A 1 -17.47 44.39 3.21
C MET A 1 -16.25 44.82 4.01
N LYS A 2 -16.15 46.01 4.61
CA LYS A 2 -16.84 46.59 5.79
C LYS A 2 -16.94 45.61 6.98
N GLU A 3 -15.99 45.72 7.91
CA GLU A 3 -16.09 46.18 9.33
C GLU A 3 -14.75 45.79 10.01
N THR A 4 -13.86 46.63 10.56
CA THR A 4 -13.86 47.61 11.68
C THR A 4 -14.35 47.11 13.05
N LYS A 5 -13.39 46.70 13.91
CA LYS A 5 -13.44 46.71 15.39
C LYS A 5 -11.97 46.57 15.86
N GLY A 6 -11.26 47.56 16.41
CA GLY A 6 -11.56 48.42 17.56
C GLY A 6 -11.26 47.64 18.84
N GLY A 7 -10.30 47.96 19.71
CA GLY A 7 -9.36 49.06 19.80
C GLY A 7 -8.35 48.78 20.94
N THR A 8 -7.25 49.52 20.90
CA THR A 8 -6.21 49.62 21.94
C THR A 8 -6.80 50.18 23.23
N ARG A 9 -6.59 49.49 24.37
CA ARG A 9 -6.87 50.05 25.69
C ARG A 9 -5.57 50.09 26.48
N THR A 10 -5.04 51.31 26.60
CA THR A 10 -3.98 51.72 27.50
C THR A 10 -4.55 51.76 28.93
N ASP A 11 -4.05 50.89 29.80
CA ASP A 11 -4.35 50.94 31.22
C ASP A 11 -3.66 52.14 31.87
N ARG A 12 -4.41 53.23 32.01
CA ARG A 12 -4.12 54.24 33.02
C ARG A 12 -4.60 53.70 34.36
N PHE A 13 -3.65 53.28 35.20
CA PHE A 13 -3.90 53.11 36.62
C PHE A 13 -4.18 54.48 37.24
N SER A 14 -5.46 54.79 37.44
CA SER A 14 -5.89 55.87 38.33
C SER A 14 -5.48 55.52 39.75
N LYS A 15 -4.52 56.27 40.27
CA LYS A 15 -4.07 56.22 41.66
C LYS A 15 -5.19 56.73 42.56
N SER A 16 -5.91 55.83 43.23
CA SER A 16 -6.81 56.17 44.32
C SER A 16 -5.97 56.49 45.57
N PRO A 17 -6.32 57.52 46.37
CA PRO A 17 -5.68 57.73 47.66
C PRO A 17 -6.10 56.59 48.58
N SER A 18 -5.13 55.78 48.99
CA SER A 18 -5.30 54.78 50.05
C SER A 18 -5.66 55.53 51.32
N ALA A 19 -6.88 55.37 51.81
CA ALA A 19 -7.24 55.73 53.16
C ALA A 19 -6.38 54.86 54.10
N ASP A 20 -5.34 55.48 54.64
CA ASP A 20 -4.51 54.95 55.69
C ASP A 20 -5.41 54.70 56.91
N SER A 21 -5.84 53.44 57.05
CA SER A 21 -6.65 52.99 58.18
C SER A 21 -5.67 52.62 59.29
N GLY A 22 -5.06 53.64 59.88
CA GLY A 22 -4.31 53.48 61.12
C GLY A 22 -5.26 53.00 62.24
N PRO A 23 -4.77 52.16 63.18
CA PRO A 23 -5.60 51.75 64.31
C PRO A 23 -5.97 53.01 65.11
N LEU A 24 -7.26 53.21 65.37
CA LEU A 24 -7.69 54.20 66.35
C LEU A 24 -7.19 53.74 67.72
N VAL A 25 -6.02 54.24 68.11
CA VAL A 25 -5.54 54.16 69.48
C VAL A 25 -6.44 55.07 70.30
N LEU A 26 -7.43 54.49 70.95
CA LEU A 26 -8.15 55.16 72.02
C LEU A 26 -7.19 55.24 73.21
N ASP A 27 -6.73 56.45 73.51
CA ASP A 27 -5.88 56.70 74.68
C ASP A 27 -6.63 56.31 75.96
N ILE A 28 -6.00 55.48 76.78
CA ILE A 28 -6.55 55.04 78.08
C ILE A 28 -6.81 56.24 79.01
N ASP A 29 -6.13 57.36 78.80
CA ASP A 29 -6.29 58.58 79.59
C ASP A 29 -7.58 59.36 79.29
N ASP A 30 -8.28 59.13 78.17
CA ASP A 30 -9.59 59.74 77.90
C ASP A 30 -10.72 59.14 78.75
N PHE A 31 -10.52 57.93 79.29
CA PHE A 31 -11.47 57.29 80.22
C PHE A 31 -11.33 57.77 81.68
N LYS A 32 -10.32 58.61 81.97
CA LYS A 32 -9.99 59.05 83.32
C LYS A 32 -10.90 60.16 83.86
N VAL A 33 -11.76 60.71 83.02
CA VAL A 33 -12.81 61.68 83.41
C VAL A 33 -14.19 61.00 83.40
N MET A 34 -14.28 59.78 83.93
CA MET A 34 -15.56 59.19 84.36
C MET A 34 -15.70 59.43 85.87
N PRO A 35 -16.74 60.14 86.34
CA PRO A 35 -16.92 60.38 87.77
C PRO A 35 -17.08 59.04 88.50
N GLN A 36 -16.44 58.93 89.67
CA GLN A 36 -16.50 57.81 90.62
C GLN A 36 -17.89 57.63 91.26
N THR A 37 -18.94 57.58 90.44
CA THR A 37 -20.32 57.32 90.85
C THR A 37 -21.05 56.49 89.81
N LEU A 38 -20.57 55.27 89.53
CA LEU A 38 -21.45 54.16 89.14
C LEU A 38 -21.79 53.35 90.39
N VAL A 39 -22.43 53.99 91.35
CA VAL A 39 -23.36 53.28 92.23
C VAL A 39 -24.65 53.25 91.41
N CYS A 40 -25.00 52.08 90.86
CA CYS A 40 -26.24 51.90 90.09
C CYS A 40 -27.43 52.35 90.95
N LYS A 41 -27.99 53.51 90.63
CA LYS A 41 -29.12 54.08 91.37
C LYS A 41 -30.46 53.68 90.75
N THR A 42 -30.48 53.15 89.51
CA THR A 42 -31.68 52.65 88.85
C THR A 42 -31.40 51.40 87.98
N SER A 43 -32.41 50.55 87.78
CA SER A 43 -32.31 49.31 86.98
C SER A 43 -31.93 49.55 85.51
N HIS A 44 -32.14 50.76 84.99
CA HIS A 44 -31.86 51.12 83.59
C HIS A 44 -30.36 51.31 83.32
N ASP A 45 -29.60 51.75 84.33
CA ASP A 45 -28.15 51.99 84.23
C ASP A 45 -27.35 50.67 84.18
N ILE A 46 -27.82 49.65 84.90
CA ILE A 46 -27.26 48.28 84.85
C ILE A 46 -27.45 47.70 83.45
N PHE A 47 -28.63 47.89 82.86
CA PHE A 47 -28.94 47.38 81.53
C PHE A 47 -28.03 48.03 80.47
N GLY A 48 -27.81 49.34 80.53
CA GLY A 48 -26.88 50.04 79.64
C GLY A 48 -25.43 49.57 79.77
N PHE A 49 -24.96 49.29 81.00
CA PHE A 49 -23.62 48.77 81.23
C PHE A 49 -23.43 47.34 80.72
N VAL A 50 -24.45 46.48 80.88
CA VAL A 50 -24.45 45.12 80.31
C VAL A 50 -24.40 45.16 78.78
N TYR A 51 -25.19 46.02 78.14
CA TYR A 51 -25.14 46.21 76.68
C TYR A 51 -23.78 46.72 76.19
N LEU A 52 -23.11 47.59 76.95
CA LEU A 52 -21.80 48.11 76.58
C LEU A 52 -20.69 47.05 76.71
N LEU A 53 -20.76 46.21 77.75
CA LEU A 53 -19.84 45.08 77.92
C LEU A 53 -20.00 44.03 76.82
N ASP A 54 -21.25 43.75 76.41
CA ASP A 54 -21.55 42.86 75.29
C ASP A 54 -20.95 43.42 73.99
N HIS A 55 -21.12 44.73 73.74
CA HIS A 55 -20.58 45.40 72.57
C HIS A 55 -19.04 45.48 72.55
N LEU A 56 -18.39 45.52 73.72
CA LEU A 56 -16.92 45.45 73.85
C LEU A 56 -16.39 44.04 73.54
N SER A 57 -17.11 43.00 73.96
CA SER A 57 -16.78 41.61 73.63
C SER A 57 -16.82 41.36 72.12
N ASP A 58 -17.80 41.94 71.43
CA ASP A 58 -17.91 41.86 69.96
C ASP A 58 -16.76 42.58 69.24
N ILE A 59 -16.27 43.70 69.78
CA ILE A 59 -15.13 44.43 69.21
C ILE A 59 -13.83 43.63 69.33
N ASP A 60 -13.57 42.98 70.47
CA ASP A 60 -12.40 42.10 70.63
C ASP A 60 -12.43 40.91 69.66
N ALA A 61 -13.60 40.30 69.50
CA ALA A 61 -13.80 39.25 68.51
C ALA A 61 -13.55 39.75 67.08
N CYS A 62 -14.02 40.96 66.74
CA CYS A 62 -13.81 41.57 65.44
C CYS A 62 -12.31 41.82 65.16
N LEU A 63 -11.58 42.40 66.11
CA LEU A 63 -10.13 42.63 66.00
C LEU A 63 -9.35 41.32 65.79
N LYS A 64 -9.76 40.26 66.48
CA LYS A 64 -9.16 38.93 66.33
C LYS A 64 -9.45 38.30 64.97
N ILE A 65 -10.64 38.53 64.42
CA ILE A 65 -11.02 38.10 63.07
C ILE A 65 -10.22 38.89 62.03
N ASP A 66 -10.09 40.20 62.20
CA ASP A 66 -9.34 41.07 61.29
C ASP A 66 -7.85 40.71 61.25
N GLY A 67 -7.25 40.38 62.40
CA GLY A 67 -5.88 39.86 62.46
C GLY A 67 -5.71 38.57 61.66
N LYS A 68 -6.61 37.60 61.85
CA LYS A 68 -6.60 36.35 61.08
C LYS A 68 -6.82 36.58 59.58
N LEU A 69 -7.70 37.51 59.22
CA LEU A 69 -7.97 37.88 57.83
C LEU A 69 -6.73 38.50 57.18
N TYR A 70 -6.02 39.36 57.90
CA TYR A 70 -4.78 39.97 57.44
C TYR A 70 -3.69 38.92 57.22
N ASP A 71 -3.50 38.01 58.18
CA ASP A 71 -2.51 36.94 58.08
C ASP A 71 -2.83 35.97 56.93
N LEU A 72 -4.10 35.56 56.79
CA LEU A 72 -4.53 34.69 55.69
C LEU A 72 -4.33 35.37 54.33
N LYS A 73 -4.67 36.66 54.21
CA LYS A 73 -4.45 37.43 52.99
C LYS A 73 -2.97 37.52 52.63
N LYS A 74 -2.10 37.69 53.62
CA LYS A 74 -0.64 37.70 53.44
C LYS A 74 -0.12 36.33 52.98
N GLU A 75 -0.60 35.25 53.57
CA GLU A 75 -0.21 33.89 53.21
C GLU A 75 -0.68 33.53 51.78
N VAL A 76 -1.92 33.87 51.42
CA VAL A 76 -2.45 33.68 50.05
C VAL A 76 -1.61 34.47 49.04
N ALA A 77 -1.26 35.73 49.32
CA ALA A 77 -0.42 36.51 48.41
C ALA A 77 1.00 35.91 48.26
N ALA A 78 1.58 35.40 49.35
CA ALA A 78 2.88 34.73 49.32
C ALA A 78 2.80 33.42 48.52
N GLN A 79 1.74 32.64 48.71
CA GLN A 79 1.52 31.38 48.04
C GLN A 79 1.20 31.58 46.54
N ASP A 80 0.41 32.58 46.18
CA ASP A 80 0.14 32.96 44.78
C ASP A 80 1.42 33.42 44.07
N SER A 81 2.27 34.19 44.75
CA SER A 81 3.58 34.59 44.22
C SER A 81 4.49 33.38 43.98
N LYS A 82 4.51 32.43 44.93
CA LYS A 82 5.29 31.19 44.80
C LYS A 82 4.77 30.32 43.66
N HIS A 83 3.47 30.07 43.60
CA HIS A 83 2.85 29.28 42.53
C HIS A 83 3.09 29.89 41.15
N ARG A 84 2.96 31.21 41.03
CA ARG A 84 3.22 31.92 39.76
C ARG A 84 4.65 31.74 39.29
N LYS A 85 5.62 31.79 40.20
CA LYS A 85 7.05 31.58 39.87
C LYS A 85 7.31 30.14 39.42
N THR A 86 6.80 29.16 40.16
CA THR A 86 6.97 27.74 39.78
C THR A 86 6.29 27.43 38.45
N LEU A 87 5.08 27.97 38.21
CA LEU A 87 4.40 27.83 36.93
C LEU A 87 5.22 28.43 35.79
N ALA A 88 5.71 29.67 35.95
CA ALA A 88 6.55 30.32 34.93
C ALA A 88 7.82 29.52 34.64
N GLU A 89 8.52 29.03 35.67
CA GLU A 89 9.73 28.24 35.46
C GLU A 89 9.46 26.90 34.75
N VAL A 90 8.39 26.19 35.12
CA VAL A 90 8.01 24.93 34.50
C VAL A 90 7.55 25.14 33.05
N THR A 91 6.74 26.18 32.80
CA THR A 91 6.22 26.45 31.46
C THR A 91 7.25 27.07 30.53
N GLU A 92 8.12 27.96 30.99
CA GLU A 92 9.16 28.52 30.13
C GLU A 92 10.29 27.53 29.90
N LYS A 93 10.88 26.94 30.95
CA LYS A 93 12.09 26.12 30.76
C LYS A 93 11.82 24.66 30.46
N GLY A 94 10.81 24.09 31.11
CA GLY A 94 10.51 22.66 31.00
C GLY A 94 9.84 22.32 29.67
N VAL A 95 8.88 23.14 29.25
CA VAL A 95 8.09 22.87 28.05
C VAL A 95 8.85 23.27 26.77
N ASP A 96 9.61 24.37 26.77
CA ASP A 96 10.37 24.79 25.58
C ASP A 96 11.47 23.77 25.21
N GLY A 97 12.20 23.24 26.20
CA GLY A 97 13.20 22.20 25.95
C GLY A 97 12.60 20.88 25.44
N LEU A 98 11.36 20.58 25.84
CA LEU A 98 10.62 19.43 25.32
C LEU A 98 10.20 19.65 23.86
N PHE A 99 9.74 20.84 23.49
CA PHE A 99 9.42 21.18 22.10
C PHE A 99 10.65 21.11 21.19
N GLU A 100 11.81 21.60 21.64
CA GLU A 100 13.06 21.50 20.88
C GLU A 100 13.47 20.03 20.68
N SER A 101 13.32 19.21 21.73
CA SER A 101 13.58 17.76 21.64
C SER A 101 12.65 17.07 20.64
N PHE A 102 11.36 17.44 20.60
CA PHE A 102 10.41 16.93 19.62
C PHE A 102 10.73 17.39 18.20
N ALA A 103 11.09 18.65 18.00
CA ALA A 103 11.50 19.16 16.68
C ALA A 103 12.74 18.43 16.15
N ARG A 104 13.71 18.15 17.02
CA ARG A 104 14.90 17.36 16.67
C ARG A 104 14.56 15.91 16.38
N LEU A 105 13.66 15.31 17.17
CA LEU A 105 13.20 13.95 16.94
C LEU A 105 12.46 13.84 15.60
N ASP A 106 11.54 14.75 15.31
CA ASP A 106 10.79 14.80 14.06
C ASP A 106 11.73 14.93 12.85
N SER A 107 12.74 15.81 12.95
CA SER A 107 13.78 15.94 11.92
C SER A 107 14.53 14.62 11.67
N ARG A 108 14.84 13.86 12.74
CA ARG A 108 15.48 12.55 12.62
C ARG A 108 14.54 11.49 12.05
N ILE A 109 13.28 11.46 12.50
CA ILE A 109 12.26 10.54 11.99
C ILE A 109 12.06 10.77 10.50
N SER A 110 11.97 12.04 10.07
CA SER A 110 11.85 12.41 8.66
C SER A 110 13.07 11.96 7.85
N SER A 111 14.28 12.23 8.33
CA SER A 111 15.52 11.80 7.66
C SER A 111 15.65 10.28 7.54
N VAL A 112 15.35 9.54 8.61
CA VAL A 112 15.34 8.07 8.59
C VAL A 112 14.23 7.55 7.68
N GLY A 113 13.04 8.15 7.70
CA GLY A 113 11.92 7.78 6.83
C GLY A 113 12.26 7.95 5.35
N GLN A 114 12.88 9.07 4.97
CA GLN A 114 13.38 9.31 3.62
C GLN A 114 14.45 8.28 3.21
N THR A 115 15.38 7.98 4.12
CA THR A 115 16.43 6.98 3.88
C THR A 115 15.84 5.59 3.70
N ALA A 116 14.86 5.21 4.53
CA ALA A 116 14.16 3.94 4.43
C ALA A 116 13.40 3.81 3.12
N ALA A 117 12.70 4.86 2.68
CA ALA A 117 12.04 4.89 1.38
C ALA A 117 13.04 4.67 0.23
N LYS A 118 14.16 5.41 0.25
CA LYS A 118 15.21 5.28 -0.76
C LYS A 118 15.82 3.87 -0.79
N ILE A 119 16.09 3.26 0.37
CA ILE A 119 16.59 1.88 0.45
C ILE A 119 15.54 0.91 -0.11
N GLY A 120 14.25 1.14 0.16
CA GLY A 120 13.15 0.38 -0.42
C GLY A 120 13.18 0.41 -1.95
N ASP A 121 13.31 1.60 -2.55
CA ASP A 121 13.38 1.76 -4.01
C ASP A 121 14.60 1.03 -4.61
N HIS A 122 15.76 1.14 -3.94
CA HIS A 122 16.97 0.42 -4.36
C HIS A 122 16.80 -1.09 -4.27
N LEU A 123 16.17 -1.60 -3.21
CA LEU A 123 15.92 -3.01 -3.02
C LEU A 123 14.94 -3.55 -4.08
N GLN A 124 13.87 -2.81 -4.36
CA GLN A 124 12.91 -3.18 -5.40
C GLN A 124 13.58 -3.23 -6.78
N SER A 125 14.42 -2.25 -7.10
CA SER A 125 15.16 -2.23 -8.37
C SER A 125 16.16 -3.38 -8.47
N ALA A 126 16.88 -3.66 -7.38
CA ALA A 126 17.83 -4.77 -7.32
C ALA A 126 17.11 -6.12 -7.41
N ASP A 127 15.93 -6.26 -6.81
CA ASP A 127 15.13 -7.48 -6.88
C ASP A 127 14.57 -7.71 -8.28
N ALA A 128 14.07 -6.66 -8.94
CA ALA A 128 13.66 -6.73 -10.34
C ALA A 128 14.83 -7.12 -11.28
N GLN A 129 16.02 -6.59 -11.02
CA GLN A 129 17.23 -6.97 -11.76
C GLN A 129 17.62 -8.42 -11.48
N ARG A 130 17.56 -8.86 -10.22
CA ARG A 130 17.84 -10.25 -9.81
C ARG A 130 16.88 -11.23 -10.47
N GLU A 131 15.59 -10.92 -10.50
CA GLU A 131 14.55 -11.71 -11.16
C GLU A 131 14.83 -11.81 -12.67
N THR A 132 15.10 -10.68 -13.31
CA THR A 132 15.45 -10.64 -14.74
C THR A 132 16.70 -11.48 -15.04
N ALA A 133 17.74 -11.38 -14.20
CA ALA A 133 18.95 -12.16 -14.34
C ALA A 133 18.69 -13.65 -14.14
N SER A 134 17.87 -14.03 -13.17
CA SER A 134 17.47 -15.43 -12.93
C SER A 134 16.76 -16.02 -14.14
N GLN A 135 15.76 -15.31 -14.67
CA GLN A 135 15.04 -15.72 -15.87
C GLN A 135 15.97 -15.86 -17.08
N THR A 136 16.94 -14.96 -17.22
CA THR A 136 17.94 -14.99 -18.32
C THR A 136 18.88 -16.19 -18.18
N ILE A 137 19.31 -16.52 -16.96
CA ILE A 137 20.14 -17.69 -16.69
C ILE A 137 19.41 -18.97 -17.11
N ASP A 138 18.13 -19.10 -16.75
CA ASP A 138 17.36 -20.29 -17.11
C ASP A 138 17.15 -20.37 -18.63
N LEU A 139 16.90 -19.23 -19.27
CA LEU A 139 16.83 -19.14 -20.72
C LEU A 139 18.13 -19.60 -21.41
N ILE A 140 19.29 -19.18 -20.90
CA ILE A 140 20.60 -19.62 -21.40
C ILE A 140 20.79 -21.12 -21.19
N LYS A 141 20.39 -21.66 -20.03
CA LYS A 141 20.46 -23.12 -19.78
C LYS A 141 19.66 -23.88 -20.81
N TYR A 142 18.41 -23.49 -21.06
CA TYR A 142 17.58 -24.14 -22.08
C TYR A 142 18.20 -24.00 -23.47
N LEU A 143 18.75 -22.83 -23.83
CA LEU A 143 19.46 -22.65 -25.10
C LEU A 143 20.70 -23.57 -25.22
N MET A 144 21.45 -23.75 -24.14
CA MET A 144 22.59 -24.67 -24.10
C MET A 144 22.15 -26.14 -24.22
N GLU A 145 21.01 -26.49 -23.63
CA GLU A 145 20.40 -27.82 -23.72
C GLU A 145 20.01 -28.13 -25.18
N PHE A 146 19.31 -27.19 -25.84
CA PHE A 146 18.99 -27.29 -27.29
C PHE A 146 20.23 -27.36 -28.20
N ASN A 147 21.38 -26.85 -27.75
CA ASN A 147 22.65 -26.94 -28.48
C ASN A 147 23.42 -28.24 -28.21
N SER A 148 23.14 -28.94 -27.11
CA SER A 148 23.91 -30.12 -26.69
C SER A 148 23.45 -31.40 -27.38
N SER A 149 22.17 -31.52 -27.74
CA SER A 149 21.59 -32.66 -28.46
C SER A 149 20.80 -32.23 -29.71
N PRO A 150 21.46 -32.01 -30.87
CA PRO A 150 20.76 -31.71 -32.10
C PRO A 150 19.93 -32.93 -32.57
N GLY A 151 18.60 -32.79 -32.57
CA GLY A 151 17.67 -33.76 -33.15
C GLY A 151 17.09 -34.82 -32.20
N ASP A 152 17.48 -34.86 -30.93
CA ASP A 152 16.86 -35.75 -29.93
C ASP A 152 16.16 -34.93 -28.82
N LEU A 153 14.89 -34.62 -29.06
CA LEU A 153 14.00 -33.90 -28.13
C LEU A 153 13.73 -34.69 -26.83
N MET A 154 14.02 -36.00 -26.78
CA MET A 154 13.77 -36.83 -25.59
C MET A 154 14.80 -36.65 -24.46
N GLU A 155 15.98 -36.09 -24.75
CA GLU A 155 16.99 -35.79 -23.72
C GLU A 155 16.88 -34.38 -23.12
N LEU A 156 15.95 -33.56 -23.63
CA LEU A 156 15.71 -32.23 -23.08
C LEU A 156 15.06 -32.33 -21.69
N SER A 157 15.18 -31.24 -20.92
CA SER A 157 14.56 -31.11 -19.61
C SER A 157 13.09 -31.54 -19.66
N PRO A 158 12.55 -32.17 -18.60
CA PRO A 158 11.18 -32.69 -18.56
C PRO A 158 10.10 -31.67 -18.91
N LEU A 159 10.42 -30.38 -18.83
CA LEU A 159 9.61 -29.28 -19.33
C LEU A 159 9.26 -29.40 -20.82
N PHE A 160 10.18 -29.86 -21.66
CA PHE A 160 10.00 -30.03 -23.11
C PHE A 160 9.55 -31.44 -23.52
N SER A 161 9.58 -32.39 -22.59
CA SER A 161 9.15 -33.79 -22.83
C SER A 161 7.76 -34.11 -22.27
N ASP A 162 7.22 -33.28 -21.37
CA ASP A 162 5.91 -33.49 -20.75
C ASP A 162 4.79 -32.83 -21.56
N ASP A 163 3.90 -33.67 -22.13
CA ASP A 163 2.74 -33.25 -22.92
C ASP A 163 1.81 -32.29 -22.16
N SER A 164 1.81 -32.32 -20.82
CA SER A 164 0.98 -31.43 -19.99
C SER A 164 1.53 -30.00 -19.88
N ARG A 165 2.82 -29.80 -20.20
CA ARG A 165 3.53 -28.51 -20.06
C ARG A 165 3.90 -27.90 -21.41
N VAL A 166 3.36 -28.44 -22.49
CA VAL A 166 3.58 -28.02 -23.88
C VAL A 166 3.34 -26.52 -24.09
N ALA A 167 2.38 -25.90 -23.39
CA ALA A 167 2.16 -24.45 -23.44
C ALA A 167 3.29 -23.63 -22.80
N GLU A 168 3.86 -24.10 -21.69
CA GLU A 168 4.96 -23.47 -20.98
C GLU A 168 6.25 -23.59 -21.80
N ALA A 169 6.52 -24.79 -22.32
CA ALA A 169 7.63 -25.05 -23.22
C ALA A 169 7.57 -24.20 -24.50
N ALA A 170 6.38 -24.05 -25.11
CA ALA A 170 6.17 -23.17 -26.26
C ALA A 170 6.46 -21.70 -25.92
N SER A 171 6.05 -21.23 -24.74
CA SER A 171 6.32 -19.87 -24.29
C SER A 171 7.82 -19.61 -24.13
N ILE A 172 8.59 -20.57 -23.58
CA ILE A 172 10.03 -20.43 -23.44
C ILE A 172 10.71 -20.51 -24.81
N ALA A 173 10.28 -21.43 -25.67
CA ALA A 173 10.79 -21.58 -27.03
C ALA A 173 10.54 -20.32 -27.89
N GLN A 174 9.36 -19.71 -27.77
CA GLN A 174 9.02 -18.46 -28.46
C GLN A 174 9.84 -17.28 -27.92
N LYS A 175 10.06 -17.23 -26.60
CA LYS A 175 10.90 -16.21 -25.97
C LYS A 175 12.37 -16.33 -26.40
N LEU A 176 12.91 -17.55 -26.45
CA LEU A 176 14.24 -17.82 -27.01
C LEU A 176 14.36 -17.36 -28.46
N ARG A 177 13.36 -17.67 -29.27
CA ARG A 177 13.31 -17.28 -30.68
C ARG A 177 13.27 -15.77 -30.86
N SER A 178 12.45 -15.04 -30.07
CA SER A 178 12.43 -13.57 -30.15
C SER A 178 13.80 -12.96 -29.83
N PHE A 179 14.54 -13.51 -28.87
CA PHE A 179 15.90 -13.03 -28.59
C PHE A 179 16.90 -13.35 -29.72
N ALA A 180 16.75 -14.51 -30.37
CA ALA A 180 17.59 -14.89 -31.51
C ALA A 180 17.32 -14.02 -32.74
N GLU A 181 16.04 -13.71 -33.02
CA GLU A 181 15.64 -12.84 -34.13
C GLU A 181 16.06 -11.37 -33.90
N ASP A 182 15.98 -10.88 -32.66
CA ASP A 182 16.38 -9.52 -32.28
C ASP A 182 17.91 -9.29 -32.37
N ASP A 183 18.75 -10.30 -32.07
CA ASP A 183 20.22 -10.17 -32.16
C ASP A 183 20.72 -10.20 -33.62
N ILE A 184 20.03 -10.92 -34.51
CA ILE A 184 20.34 -10.96 -35.95
C ILE A 184 19.96 -9.62 -36.63
N GLY A 185 18.94 -8.92 -36.12
CA GLY A 185 18.43 -7.67 -36.70
C GLY A 185 19.12 -6.38 -36.23
N ARG A 186 19.91 -6.40 -35.15
CA ARG A 186 20.29 -5.17 -34.43
C ARG A 186 21.79 -4.97 -34.13
N GLN A 187 22.68 -5.64 -34.87
CA GLN A 187 24.14 -5.37 -34.82
C GLN A 187 24.55 -4.07 -35.56
N GLY A 188 23.80 -2.99 -35.34
CA GLY A 188 24.16 -1.64 -35.72
C GLY A 188 24.31 -0.79 -34.47
N ILE A 189 25.55 -0.55 -34.06
CA ILE A 189 25.99 0.49 -33.12
C ILE A 189 26.09 0.01 -31.65
N THR A 190 27.33 -0.31 -31.26
CA THR A 190 27.88 -0.46 -29.90
C THR A 190 27.73 -1.79 -29.15
N SER A 191 28.45 -2.82 -29.60
CA SER A 191 29.20 -3.66 -28.65
C SER A 191 30.40 -4.30 -29.35
N SER A 192 31.60 -3.99 -28.88
CA SER A 192 32.85 -4.37 -29.52
C SER A 192 33.30 -5.77 -29.13
N VAL A 193 33.50 -6.60 -30.16
CA VAL A 193 34.74 -7.32 -30.46
C VAL A 193 35.23 -8.35 -29.42
N VAL A 194 34.92 -9.62 -29.72
CA VAL A 194 35.79 -10.81 -29.86
C VAL A 194 34.98 -12.03 -29.41
N GLY A 195 34.46 -12.83 -30.37
CA GLY A 195 33.94 -14.19 -30.07
C GLY A 195 32.73 -14.70 -30.85
N ASN A 196 31.98 -13.86 -31.58
CA ASN A 196 30.62 -14.23 -32.01
C ASN A 196 30.47 -15.14 -33.25
N ALA A 197 31.53 -15.50 -33.98
CA ALA A 197 31.38 -16.26 -35.22
C ALA A 197 30.93 -17.73 -35.01
N THR A 198 31.15 -18.30 -33.83
CA THR A 198 30.66 -19.64 -33.45
C THR A 198 29.32 -19.61 -32.72
N ALA A 199 29.03 -18.54 -31.99
CA ALA A 199 27.75 -18.33 -31.30
C ALA A 199 26.59 -18.21 -32.31
N SER A 200 26.79 -17.53 -33.44
CA SER A 200 25.79 -17.42 -34.51
C SER A 200 25.43 -18.78 -35.13
N ARG A 201 26.42 -19.66 -35.35
CA ARG A 201 26.20 -21.01 -35.91
C ARG A 201 25.40 -21.91 -34.96
N GLY A 202 25.71 -21.86 -33.66
CA GLY A 202 24.93 -22.58 -32.63
C GLY A 202 23.52 -22.02 -32.47
N LEU A 203 23.39 -20.69 -32.55
CA LEU A 203 22.09 -20.02 -32.50
C LEU A 203 21.20 -20.39 -33.71
N GLU A 204 21.78 -20.48 -34.92
CA GLU A 204 21.07 -20.98 -36.13
C GLU A 204 20.54 -22.41 -35.93
N VAL A 205 21.34 -23.32 -35.35
CA VAL A 205 20.94 -24.70 -35.06
C VAL A 205 19.84 -24.75 -33.98
N ALA A 206 19.97 -23.95 -32.91
CA ALA A 206 18.95 -23.86 -31.88
C ALA A 206 17.63 -23.29 -32.43
N VAL A 207 17.69 -22.27 -33.29
CA VAL A 207 16.50 -21.71 -33.97
C VAL A 207 15.84 -22.76 -34.86
N ALA A 208 16.61 -23.56 -35.59
CA ALA A 208 16.07 -24.67 -36.39
C ALA A 208 15.39 -25.74 -35.51
N ASN A 209 16.02 -26.15 -34.40
CA ASN A 209 15.45 -27.10 -33.45
C ASN A 209 14.18 -26.56 -32.78
N LEU A 210 14.15 -25.26 -32.45
CA LEU A 210 12.97 -24.57 -31.92
C LEU A 210 11.86 -24.46 -32.97
N GLN A 211 12.20 -24.24 -34.25
CA GLN A 211 11.25 -24.26 -35.37
C GLN A 211 10.61 -25.64 -35.50
N GLU A 212 11.41 -26.70 -35.45
CA GLU A 212 10.92 -28.07 -35.53
C GLU A 212 9.99 -28.41 -34.35
N TYR A 213 10.37 -28.04 -33.11
CA TYR A 213 9.52 -28.19 -31.93
C TYR A 213 8.18 -27.46 -32.06
N CYS A 214 8.19 -26.18 -32.46
CA CYS A 214 6.97 -25.40 -32.64
C CYS A 214 6.10 -25.93 -33.79
N ASN A 215 6.71 -26.47 -34.85
CA ASN A 215 5.99 -27.06 -35.98
C ASN A 215 5.32 -28.37 -35.59
N VAL A 216 6.00 -29.21 -34.81
CA VAL A 216 5.44 -30.46 -34.28
C VAL A 216 4.23 -30.16 -33.38
N GLN A 217 4.34 -29.18 -32.49
CA GLN A 217 3.25 -28.75 -31.63
C GLN A 217 2.05 -28.18 -32.42
N GLN A 218 2.31 -27.32 -33.40
CA GLN A 218 1.26 -26.81 -34.29
C GLN A 218 0.64 -27.92 -35.12
N GLY A 219 1.44 -28.91 -35.55
CA GLY A 219 0.96 -30.13 -36.19
C GLY A 219 -0.05 -30.86 -35.32
N TYR A 220 0.29 -31.20 -34.07
CA TYR A 220 -0.63 -31.84 -33.13
C TYR A 220 -1.93 -31.04 -32.92
N GLN A 221 -1.83 -29.70 -32.81
CA GLN A 221 -2.99 -28.83 -32.65
C GLN A 221 -3.87 -28.77 -33.92
N CYS A 222 -3.26 -28.78 -35.10
CA CYS A 222 -3.96 -28.86 -36.38
C CYS A 222 -4.64 -30.22 -36.57
N TYR A 223 -3.99 -31.33 -36.20
CA TYR A 223 -4.61 -32.67 -36.23
C TYR A 223 -5.81 -32.74 -35.29
N ALA A 224 -5.70 -32.18 -34.08
CA ALA A 224 -6.82 -32.11 -33.15
C ALA A 224 -7.99 -31.28 -33.71
N THR A 225 -7.70 -30.18 -34.40
CA THR A 225 -8.72 -29.32 -35.03
C THR A 225 -9.36 -29.99 -36.25
N LEU A 226 -8.59 -30.66 -37.10
CA LEU A 226 -9.08 -31.44 -38.25
C LEU A 226 -9.95 -32.62 -37.82
N CYS A 227 -9.53 -33.39 -36.80
CA CYS A 227 -10.37 -34.43 -36.20
C CYS A 227 -11.66 -33.86 -35.59
N GLY A 228 -11.64 -32.58 -35.18
CA GLY A 228 -12.82 -31.84 -34.69
C GLY A 228 -13.73 -31.27 -35.78
N LEU A 229 -13.25 -31.10 -37.02
CA LEU A 229 -14.04 -30.51 -38.12
C LEU A 229 -15.12 -31.46 -38.67
N ARG A 230 -15.05 -32.75 -38.34
CA ARG A 230 -16.14 -33.71 -38.55
C ARG A 230 -16.02 -34.85 -37.52
N PRO A 231 -16.67 -34.76 -36.34
CA PRO A 231 -16.50 -35.77 -35.31
C PRO A 231 -17.04 -37.09 -35.85
N MET A 232 -16.16 -38.10 -35.95
CA MET A 232 -16.51 -39.44 -36.48
C MET A 232 -17.62 -40.15 -35.68
N PHE A 233 -17.98 -39.59 -34.52
CA PHE A 233 -19.00 -40.07 -33.59
C PHE A 233 -20.12 -39.05 -33.32
N ASP A 234 -20.20 -37.96 -34.10
CA ASP A 234 -21.35 -37.06 -34.03
C ASP A 234 -22.59 -37.75 -34.60
N LEU A 235 -23.67 -37.75 -33.81
CA LEU A 235 -24.90 -38.47 -34.13
C LEU A 235 -25.61 -37.88 -35.36
N GLU A 236 -25.48 -36.57 -35.60
CA GLU A 236 -26.08 -35.90 -36.76
C GLU A 236 -25.30 -36.26 -38.03
N VAL A 237 -23.96 -36.24 -37.96
CA VAL A 237 -23.09 -36.64 -39.07
C VAL A 237 -23.31 -38.12 -39.42
N MET A 238 -23.35 -39.00 -38.43
CA MET A 238 -23.59 -40.43 -38.64
C MET A 238 -24.98 -40.71 -39.21
N ASN A 239 -26.00 -39.95 -38.81
CA ASN A 239 -27.36 -40.08 -39.35
C ASN A 239 -27.44 -39.55 -40.80
N ALA A 240 -26.73 -38.48 -41.12
CA ALA A 240 -26.61 -37.99 -42.50
C ALA A 240 -25.90 -39.00 -43.42
N ASP A 241 -24.80 -39.59 -42.96
CA ASP A 241 -24.06 -40.61 -43.70
C ASP A 241 -24.87 -41.91 -43.85
N ALA A 242 -25.56 -42.33 -42.79
CA ALA A 242 -26.47 -43.46 -42.82
C ALA A 242 -27.62 -43.23 -43.81
N ARG A 243 -28.18 -42.02 -43.90
CA ARG A 243 -29.19 -41.66 -44.91
C ARG A 243 -28.60 -41.64 -46.32
N LEU A 244 -27.36 -41.19 -46.49
CA LEU A 244 -26.69 -41.19 -47.79
C LEU A 244 -26.43 -42.61 -48.31
N VAL A 245 -26.08 -43.54 -47.42
CA VAL A 245 -25.76 -44.94 -47.75
C VAL A 245 -27.01 -45.82 -47.80
N LEU A 246 -27.90 -45.71 -46.82
CA LEU A 246 -29.05 -46.62 -46.62
C LEU A 246 -30.38 -46.02 -47.11
N GLY A 247 -30.43 -44.71 -47.38
CA GLY A 247 -31.65 -43.99 -47.72
C GLY A 247 -32.47 -43.57 -46.50
N ASP A 248 -33.69 -43.06 -46.73
CA ASP A 248 -34.55 -42.60 -45.64
C ASP A 248 -35.00 -43.75 -44.73
N PRO A 249 -35.12 -43.50 -43.40
CA PRO A 249 -35.52 -44.52 -42.44
C PRO A 249 -36.92 -45.07 -42.79
N GLY A 250 -36.97 -46.36 -43.16
CA GLY A 250 -38.18 -47.05 -43.59
C GLY A 250 -38.19 -47.47 -45.07
N SER A 251 -37.23 -47.02 -45.88
CA SER A 251 -37.02 -47.51 -47.25
C SER A 251 -36.15 -48.78 -47.25
N GLN A 252 -36.44 -49.76 -48.13
CA GLN A 252 -35.58 -50.94 -48.27
C GLN A 252 -34.31 -50.55 -49.07
N PRO A 253 -33.09 -50.72 -48.53
CA PRO A 253 -31.87 -50.29 -49.20
C PRO A 253 -31.65 -51.13 -50.47
N SER A 254 -31.56 -50.47 -51.63
CA SER A 254 -31.20 -51.13 -52.89
C SER A 254 -29.67 -51.24 -53.00
N PRO A 255 -29.11 -52.35 -53.54
CA PRO A 255 -27.67 -52.53 -53.70
C PRO A 255 -27.00 -51.38 -54.47
N SER A 256 -27.69 -50.83 -55.46
CA SER A 256 -27.21 -49.69 -56.26
C SER A 256 -27.13 -48.38 -55.48
N ASN A 257 -28.05 -48.16 -54.54
CA ASN A 257 -28.04 -46.94 -53.72
C ASN A 257 -26.95 -47.01 -52.65
N VAL A 258 -26.76 -48.18 -52.03
CA VAL A 258 -25.67 -48.43 -51.08
C VAL A 258 -24.32 -48.25 -51.76
N ALA A 259 -24.11 -48.83 -52.95
CA ALA A 259 -22.87 -48.67 -53.70
C ALA A 259 -22.57 -47.21 -54.07
N ARG A 260 -23.61 -46.44 -54.45
CA ARG A 260 -23.47 -45.02 -54.77
C ARG A 260 -23.16 -44.17 -53.54
N GLY A 261 -23.87 -44.41 -52.43
CA GLY A 261 -23.65 -43.72 -51.16
C GLY A 261 -22.26 -43.98 -50.60
N LEU A 262 -21.82 -45.25 -50.59
CA LEU A 262 -20.46 -45.62 -50.18
C LEU A 262 -19.40 -45.01 -51.11
N SER A 263 -19.63 -45.00 -52.43
CA SER A 263 -18.71 -44.37 -53.38
C SER A 263 -18.59 -42.86 -53.17
N SER A 264 -19.70 -42.20 -52.81
CA SER A 264 -19.72 -40.78 -52.48
C SER A 264 -18.94 -40.50 -51.18
N LEU A 265 -19.20 -41.30 -50.13
CA LEU A 265 -18.52 -41.18 -48.85
C LEU A 265 -17.01 -41.43 -48.99
N TYR A 266 -16.63 -42.45 -49.77
CA TYR A 266 -15.23 -42.78 -50.03
C TYR A 266 -14.51 -41.64 -50.75
N LYS A 267 -15.14 -41.04 -51.77
CA LYS A 267 -14.58 -39.87 -52.47
C LYS A 267 -14.40 -38.67 -51.55
N GLU A 268 -15.35 -38.44 -50.66
CA GLU A 268 -15.28 -37.36 -49.67
C GLU A 268 -14.11 -37.59 -48.69
N ILE A 269 -13.97 -38.79 -48.14
CA ILE A 269 -12.87 -39.16 -47.24
C ILE A 269 -11.51 -39.04 -47.94
N THR A 270 -11.39 -39.53 -49.18
CA THR A 270 -10.13 -39.42 -49.93
C THR A 270 -9.80 -37.97 -50.28
N GLY A 271 -10.80 -37.14 -50.58
CA GLY A 271 -10.61 -35.72 -50.86
C GLY A 271 -10.23 -34.91 -49.62
N LEU A 272 -10.77 -35.26 -48.45
CA LEU A 272 -10.32 -34.70 -47.18
C LEU A 272 -8.86 -35.07 -46.89
N ASN A 273 -8.47 -36.33 -47.09
CA ASN A 273 -7.07 -36.72 -46.92
C ASN A 273 -6.10 -35.95 -47.83
N GLU A 274 -6.48 -35.69 -49.09
CA GLU A 274 -5.66 -34.88 -50.00
C GLU A 274 -5.59 -33.42 -49.54
N ASN A 275 -6.71 -32.78 -49.18
CA ASN A 275 -6.72 -31.40 -48.72
C ASN A 275 -5.99 -31.22 -47.36
N ASP A 276 -6.19 -32.16 -46.43
CA ASP A 276 -5.52 -32.17 -45.13
C ASP A 276 -4.01 -32.38 -45.30
N SER A 277 -3.61 -33.24 -46.24
CA SER A 277 -2.18 -33.40 -46.57
C SER A 277 -1.56 -32.14 -47.15
N ILE A 278 -2.32 -31.39 -47.98
CA ILE A 278 -1.90 -30.12 -48.56
C ILE A 278 -1.80 -29.02 -47.49
N ASP A 279 -2.78 -28.92 -46.59
CA ASP A 279 -2.77 -27.92 -45.53
C ASP A 279 -1.71 -28.24 -44.45
N MET A 280 -1.49 -29.52 -44.14
CA MET A 280 -0.35 -29.95 -43.32
C MET A 280 1.00 -29.63 -43.98
N MET A 281 1.15 -29.79 -45.29
CA MET A 281 2.35 -29.39 -46.03
C MET A 281 2.58 -27.87 -45.99
N LYS A 282 1.53 -27.05 -46.08
CA LYS A 282 1.63 -25.59 -45.98
C LYS A 282 2.01 -25.12 -44.58
N VAL A 283 1.43 -25.72 -43.54
CA VAL A 283 1.68 -25.36 -42.12
C VAL A 283 3.08 -25.79 -41.68
N SER A 284 3.59 -26.91 -42.18
CA SER A 284 4.95 -27.39 -41.88
C SER A 284 6.07 -26.61 -42.58
N GLY A 285 5.75 -25.60 -43.40
CA GLY A 285 6.74 -24.72 -44.02
C GLY A 285 7.63 -25.41 -45.07
N PHE A 286 7.28 -26.63 -45.50
CA PHE A 286 7.87 -27.22 -46.70
C PHE A 286 7.37 -26.44 -47.91
N GLY A 287 8.09 -25.36 -48.23
CA GLY A 287 7.82 -24.54 -49.39
C GLY A 287 7.71 -25.42 -50.64
N ILE A 288 6.63 -25.22 -51.38
CA ILE A 288 6.52 -25.65 -52.77
C ILE A 288 7.64 -24.92 -53.52
N PHE A 289 8.78 -25.57 -53.68
CA PHE A 289 9.72 -25.17 -54.72
C PHE A 289 9.09 -25.58 -56.05
N PRO A 290 8.89 -24.64 -57.01
CA PRO A 290 8.51 -24.99 -58.36
C PRO A 290 9.59 -25.83 -59.06
#